data_AF-A0A2T2NFH3-F1
#
_entry.id   AF-A0A2T2NFH3-F1
#
_cell.length_a   1.000
_cell.length_b   1.000
_cell.length_c   1.000
_cell.angle_alpha   90.00
_cell.angle_beta   90.00
_cell.angle_gamma   90.00
#
_symmetry.space_group_name_H-M   'P 1'
#
loop_
_entity.id
_entity.type
_entity.pdbx_description
1 polymer ?
#
loop_
_entity_poly.entity_id
_entity_poly.type
_entity_poly.pdbx_seq_one_letter_code
_entity_poly.pdbx_strand_id
1 'polypeptide(L)'
;MSSNKSTSTFTSTSFSSYSSSVNGETRSYTEATHSDPSGTKAHRTAQEPGQAPKEERIEYDGSGHRLQEAGSRGRIEDVTDKDLEYEEKMEDEYAKREGGA
;
A
#
# COMPACT_ATOMS: atom_id res chain seq x y z
N MET A 1 -35.27 11.14 -36.60
CA MET A 1 -33.84 10.79 -36.49
C MET A 1 -33.55 10.51 -35.03
N SER A 2 -33.35 9.24 -34.65
CA SER A 2 -33.07 8.87 -33.27
C SER A 2 -31.57 8.93 -33.05
N SER A 3 -31.09 9.90 -32.30
CA SER A 3 -29.69 9.99 -31.91
C SER A 3 -29.41 8.91 -30.86
N ASN A 4 -28.81 7.80 -31.27
CA ASN A 4 -28.20 6.84 -30.34
C ASN A 4 -27.06 7.56 -29.60
N LYS A 5 -27.33 8.04 -28.39
CA LYS A 5 -26.28 8.45 -27.46
C LYS A 5 -25.59 7.18 -26.98
N SER A 6 -24.52 6.78 -27.66
CA SER A 6 -23.60 5.77 -27.15
C SER A 6 -22.93 6.31 -25.89
N THR A 7 -23.47 6.01 -24.71
CA THR A 7 -22.78 6.18 -23.43
C THR A 7 -21.65 5.15 -23.37
N SER A 8 -20.44 5.55 -23.76
CA SER A 8 -19.25 4.71 -23.62
C SER A 8 -18.84 4.69 -22.15
N THR A 9 -19.15 3.60 -21.46
CA THR A 9 -18.62 3.32 -20.12
C THR A 9 -17.28 2.60 -20.29
N PHE A 10 -16.18 3.28 -20.00
CA PHE A 10 -14.85 2.68 -20.00
C PHE A 10 -14.70 1.77 -18.78
N THR A 11 -14.31 0.53 -19.01
CA THR A 11 -13.89 -0.41 -17.97
C THR A 11 -12.48 -0.87 -18.27
N SER A 12 -11.64 -1.01 -17.25
CA SER A 12 -10.27 -1.48 -17.38
C SER A 12 -9.93 -2.52 -16.33
N THR A 13 -9.19 -3.54 -16.74
CA THR A 13 -8.60 -4.53 -15.86
C THR A 13 -7.10 -4.53 -16.05
N SER A 14 -6.35 -4.57 -14.96
CA SER A 14 -4.90 -4.75 -14.98
C SER A 14 -4.48 -5.79 -13.97
N PHE A 15 -3.46 -6.56 -14.32
CA PHE A 15 -2.87 -7.58 -13.46
C PHE A 15 -1.36 -7.42 -13.50
N SER A 16 -0.73 -7.42 -12.34
CA SER A 16 0.72 -7.40 -12.19
C SER A 16 1.13 -8.43 -11.14
N SER A 17 2.23 -9.11 -11.42
CA SER A 17 2.87 -10.02 -10.49
C SER A 17 4.37 -9.76 -10.44
N TYR A 18 4.94 -9.96 -9.27
CA TYR A 18 6.36 -9.81 -9.01
C TYR A 18 6.80 -10.93 -8.07
N SER A 19 7.95 -11.51 -8.35
CA SER A 19 8.61 -12.44 -7.44
C SER A 19 10.09 -12.16 -7.45
N SER A 20 10.72 -12.33 -6.28
CA SER A 20 12.14 -12.16 -6.13
C SER A 20 12.67 -13.14 -5.11
N SER A 21 13.82 -13.72 -5.41
CA SER A 21 14.49 -14.69 -4.56
C SER A 21 15.89 -14.19 -4.25
N VAL A 22 16.21 -14.07 -2.96
CA VAL A 22 17.52 -13.64 -2.48
C VAL A 22 17.96 -14.61 -1.39
N ASN A 23 19.15 -15.19 -1.50
CA ASN A 23 19.70 -16.14 -0.51
C ASN A 23 18.76 -17.32 -0.17
N GLY A 24 17.98 -17.81 -1.14
CA GLY A 24 17.03 -18.91 -0.94
C GLY A 24 15.69 -18.50 -0.34
N GLU A 25 15.54 -17.24 0.07
CA GLU A 25 14.27 -16.67 0.50
C GLU A 25 13.51 -16.13 -0.70
N THR A 26 12.24 -16.51 -0.86
CA THR A 26 11.40 -16.05 -1.97
C THR A 26 10.27 -15.17 -1.47
N ARG A 27 10.18 -13.96 -2.05
CA ARG A 27 9.10 -13.00 -1.86
C ARG A 27 8.23 -13.00 -3.12
N SER A 28 6.92 -12.91 -2.96
CA SER A 28 6.00 -12.74 -4.08
C SER A 28 4.95 -11.69 -3.78
N TYR A 29 4.55 -10.99 -4.83
CA TYR A 29 3.53 -9.96 -4.83
C TYR A 29 2.66 -10.12 -6.06
N THR A 30 1.35 -10.05 -5.89
CA THR A 30 0.38 -9.99 -6.99
C THR A 30 -0.61 -8.88 -6.73
N GLU A 31 -1.04 -8.23 -7.80
CA GLU A 31 -2.02 -7.15 -7.76
C GLU A 31 -2.94 -7.25 -8.97
N ALA A 32 -4.24 -7.25 -8.73
CA ALA A 32 -5.28 -7.19 -9.73
C ALA A 32 -6.12 -5.94 -9.48
N THR A 33 -6.26 -5.07 -10.48
CA THR A 33 -7.08 -3.87 -10.41
C THR A 33 -8.18 -3.93 -11.46
N HIS A 34 -9.39 -3.57 -11.07
CA HIS A 34 -10.55 -3.45 -11.92
C HIS A 34 -11.19 -2.09 -11.70
N SER A 35 -11.31 -1.31 -12.77
CA SER A 35 -11.95 0.01 -12.73
C SER A 35 -13.16 0.01 -13.66
N ASP A 36 -14.27 0.52 -13.13
CA ASP A 36 -15.51 0.77 -13.84
C ASP A 36 -16.05 2.17 -13.46
N PRO A 37 -17.13 2.66 -14.09
CA PRO A 37 -17.68 3.97 -13.73
C PRO A 37 -18.21 4.10 -12.30
N SER A 38 -18.41 2.99 -11.59
CA SER A 38 -18.86 2.98 -10.19
C SER A 38 -17.68 3.09 -9.21
N GLY A 39 -16.48 2.68 -9.63
CA GLY A 39 -15.29 2.75 -8.79
C GLY A 39 -14.13 1.88 -9.26
N THR A 40 -13.13 1.75 -8.41
CA THR A 40 -11.96 0.90 -8.65
C THR A 40 -11.79 -0.11 -7.52
N LYS A 41 -11.59 -1.37 -7.86
CA LYS A 41 -11.31 -2.46 -6.93
C LYS A 41 -9.91 -2.96 -7.17
N ALA A 42 -9.09 -3.02 -6.14
CA ALA A 42 -7.77 -3.60 -6.15
C ALA A 42 -7.69 -4.76 -5.17
N HIS A 43 -7.16 -5.89 -5.63
CA HIS A 43 -6.87 -7.07 -4.84
C HIS A 43 -5.36 -7.32 -4.87
N ARG A 44 -4.73 -7.35 -3.72
CA ARG A 44 -3.29 -7.54 -3.57
C ARG A 44 -3.00 -8.76 -2.71
N THR A 45 -2.01 -9.54 -3.09
CA THR A 45 -1.50 -10.63 -2.28
C THR A 45 0.00 -10.51 -2.17
N ALA A 46 0.52 -10.53 -0.94
CA ALA A 46 1.94 -10.48 -0.65
C ALA A 46 2.34 -11.69 0.19
N GLN A 47 3.43 -12.35 -0.17
CA GLN A 47 3.99 -13.46 0.58
C GLN A 47 5.44 -13.17 0.92
N GLU A 48 5.71 -13.06 2.22
CA GLU A 48 7.05 -12.95 2.76
C GLU A 48 7.59 -14.33 3.17
N PRO A 49 8.90 -14.58 3.05
CA PRO A 49 9.55 -15.80 3.50
C PRO A 49 9.21 -16.12 4.96
N GLY A 50 8.80 -17.35 5.22
CA GLY A 50 8.48 -17.81 6.58
C GLY A 50 7.22 -17.20 7.19
N GLN A 51 6.44 -16.41 6.44
CA GLN A 51 5.18 -15.82 6.88
C GLN A 51 4.00 -16.39 6.08
N ALA A 52 2.80 -16.32 6.67
CA ALA A 52 1.58 -16.59 5.93
C ALA A 52 1.36 -15.51 4.85
N PRO A 53 0.79 -15.87 3.68
CA PRO A 53 0.38 -14.90 2.69
C PRO A 53 -0.60 -13.88 3.28
N LYS A 54 -0.42 -12.60 2.92
CA LYS A 54 -1.29 -11.49 3.27
C LYS A 54 -2.14 -11.13 2.07
N GLU A 55 -3.44 -11.04 2.25
CA GLU A 55 -4.38 -10.58 1.24
C GLU A 55 -4.95 -9.22 1.64
N GLU A 56 -4.99 -8.29 0.69
CA GLU A 56 -5.57 -6.98 0.87
C GLU A 56 -6.58 -6.70 -0.23
N ARG A 57 -7.74 -6.19 0.18
CA ARG A 57 -8.79 -5.70 -0.69
C ARG A 57 -8.96 -4.21 -0.46
N ILE A 58 -9.07 -3.49 -1.56
CA ILE A 58 -9.16 -2.04 -1.57
C ILE A 58 -10.21 -1.66 -2.60
N GLU A 59 -11.23 -0.94 -2.16
CA GLU A 59 -12.26 -0.40 -3.04
C GLU A 59 -12.22 1.13 -2.99
N TYR A 60 -12.37 1.76 -4.15
CA TYR A 60 -12.44 3.20 -4.34
C TYR A 60 -13.76 3.50 -5.03
N ASP A 61 -14.41 4.60 -4.65
CA ASP A 61 -15.58 5.13 -5.36
C ASP A 61 -15.17 5.84 -6.66
N GLY A 62 -16.16 6.19 -7.48
CA GLY A 62 -15.94 6.97 -8.72
C GLY A 62 -15.38 8.39 -8.50
N SER A 63 -15.33 8.87 -7.25
CA SER A 63 -14.71 10.15 -6.87
C SER A 63 -13.25 9.97 -6.41
N GLY A 64 -12.75 8.73 -6.38
CA GLY A 64 -11.40 8.39 -5.92
C GLY A 64 -11.27 8.26 -4.39
N HIS A 65 -12.36 8.31 -3.63
CA HIS A 65 -12.34 8.06 -2.19
C HIS A 65 -12.36 6.57 -1.91
N ARG A 66 -11.48 6.14 -1.01
CA ARG A 66 -11.44 4.74 -0.56
C ARG A 66 -12.73 4.42 0.21
N LEU A 67 -13.50 3.47 -0.30
CA LEU A 67 -14.62 2.87 0.40
C LEU A 67 -14.03 2.00 1.51
N GLN A 68 -14.27 2.43 2.75
CA GLN A 68 -13.59 1.94 3.94
C GLN A 68 -13.77 0.43 4.13
N GLU A 69 -12.72 -0.36 3.90
CA GLU A 69 -12.65 -1.73 4.39
C GLU A 69 -11.90 -1.73 5.73
N ALA A 70 -12.64 -2.03 6.80
CA ALA A 70 -12.24 -1.94 8.21
C ALA A 70 -11.18 -2.96 8.66
N GLY A 71 -10.20 -3.31 7.81
CA GLY A 71 -9.30 -4.44 8.06
C GLY A 71 -7.80 -4.26 7.77
N SER A 72 -7.37 -3.26 7.01
CA SER A 72 -5.96 -3.16 6.58
C SER A 72 -5.16 -2.13 7.37
N ARG A 73 -4.40 -2.64 8.35
CA ARG A 73 -3.26 -2.01 9.04
C ARG A 73 -2.09 -1.71 8.07
N GLY A 74 -2.36 -0.96 7.01
CA GLY A 74 -1.43 -0.69 5.91
C GLY A 74 -1.46 0.76 5.45
N ARG A 75 -1.97 1.68 6.28
CA ARG A 75 -1.77 3.12 6.04
C ARG A 75 -0.26 3.36 6.24
N ILE A 76 0.43 3.80 5.18
CA ILE A 76 1.73 4.44 5.34
C ILE A 76 1.44 5.71 6.15
N GLU A 77 1.63 5.65 7.46
CA GLU A 77 1.80 6.85 8.27
C GLU A 77 3.06 7.52 7.73
N ASP A 78 2.96 8.80 7.38
CA ASP A 78 4.13 9.63 7.15
C ASP A 78 4.93 9.63 8.46
N VAL A 79 6.07 8.94 8.47
CA VAL A 79 6.91 8.74 9.67
C VAL A 79 7.87 9.91 9.90
N THR A 80 7.74 11.00 9.15
CA THR A 80 8.59 12.19 9.28
C THR A 80 8.64 12.74 10.70
N ASP A 81 7.56 12.63 11.47
CA ASP A 81 7.52 13.14 12.85
C ASP A 81 8.14 12.19 13.90
N LYS A 82 8.20 10.87 13.62
CA LYS A 82 8.70 9.86 14.57
C LYS A 82 10.23 9.68 14.54
N ASP A 83 10.87 10.04 13.42
CA ASP A 83 12.33 9.94 13.27
C ASP A 83 13.07 11.04 14.07
N LEU A 84 12.47 12.23 14.22
CA LEU A 84 13.03 13.33 15.02
C LEU A 84 13.14 13.00 16.52
N GLU A 85 12.11 12.38 17.09
CA GLU A 85 12.11 12.01 18.52
C GLU A 85 13.13 10.89 18.85
N TYR A 86 13.49 10.08 17.85
CA TYR A 86 14.48 9.01 18.01
C TYR A 86 15.92 9.56 17.98
N GLU A 87 16.21 10.56 17.14
CA GLU A 87 17.52 11.22 17.09
C GLU A 87 17.80 12.02 18.37
N GLU A 88 16.86 12.84 18.86
CA GLU A 88 17.06 13.67 20.07
C GLU A 88 17.40 12.81 21.30
N LYS A 89 16.71 11.68 21.46
CA LYS A 89 16.95 10.75 22.58
C LYS A 89 18.32 10.06 22.51
N MET A 90 18.86 9.88 21.31
CA MET A 90 20.18 9.28 21.10
C MET A 90 21.32 10.29 21.36
N GLU A 91 21.08 11.58 21.12
CA GLU A 91 22.05 12.65 21.42
C GLU A 91 22.18 12.90 22.95
N ASP A 92 21.05 12.87 23.68
CA ASP A 92 21.04 13.07 25.14
C ASP A 92 21.83 11.99 25.91
N GLU A 93 21.86 10.75 25.43
CA GLU A 93 22.65 9.67 26.07
C GLU A 93 24.15 9.79 25.81
N TYR A 94 24.57 10.38 24.68
CA TYR A 94 25.98 10.57 24.36
C TYR A 94 26.60 11.70 25.19
N ALA A 95 25.85 12.78 25.44
CA ALA A 95 26.27 13.89 26.28
C ALA A 95 26.52 13.50 27.75
N LYS A 96 25.87 12.42 28.23
CA LYS A 96 25.97 11.99 29.64
C LYS A 96 27.16 11.08 29.93
N ARG A 97 27.82 10.53 28.90
CA ARG A 97 28.90 9.53 29.05
C ARG A 97 30.27 10.00 28.55
N GLU A 98 30.37 10.87 27.56
CA GLU A 98 31.65 11.47 27.14
C GLU A 98 31.63 12.96 27.48
N GLY A 99 32.22 13.31 28.62
CA GLY A 99 32.00 14.59 29.25
C GLY A 99 32.47 15.81 28.48
N GLY A 100 32.09 16.97 29.02
CA GLY A 100 32.75 18.22 28.68
C GLY A 100 32.28 19.38 29.54
N ALA A 101 33.12 19.75 30.51
CA ALA A 101 33.21 21.06 31.18
C ALA A 101 32.12 21.45 32.20
#